data_AF-A0A1J4VSE9-F1
#
_entry.id   AF-A0A1J4VSE9-F1
#
_cell.length_a   1.000
_cell.length_b   1.000
_cell.length_c   1.000
_cell.angle_alpha   90.00
_cell.angle_beta   90.00
_cell.angle_gamma   90.00
#
_symmetry.space_group_name_H-M   'P 1'
#
loop_
_entity.id
_entity.type
_entity.pdbx_description
1 polymer ?
#
loop_
_entity_poly.entity_id
_entity_poly.type
_entity_poly.pdbx_seq_one_letter_code
_entity_poly.pdbx_strand_id
1 'polypeptide(L)'
;MSSTQGSAGESIKNHLIPYVKNIIPIASGKGGVGKSTVSANIALALSWSGARVGLMDADVYGPSIPTILGITEKPATSGHRIMPVEKYGIKVISMGFFVPLDEAVIWRGPMLHKMINDFLEHVEWGELDYLIIDLPPGTGDVQLSLCQTVSVTGAVIVSTPQDVAWNIAQKAIVMFDKLNTPILGIVENMSHFVCSHCKHQEEIFGSGGARRAAERLEIPYLGEIPIDSSIRVASDEGDPVVHRNPHGRAAEAFIKIAQRLASQTNVRNLQSEHKKVPSKIGPLNEPQILIEWNDGRKSNFLPKTLRAACPCAACVNELTGNRMIKLEDIREDIRAIAIQPIGRYALHIIWNDGHSTGLYGFELLRKLDASI
;
A
#
# COMPACT_ATOMS: atom_id res chain seq x y z
N MET A 1 13.54 21.95 -32.40
CA MET A 1 13.26 22.24 -30.98
C MET A 1 12.06 21.40 -30.58
N SER A 2 12.27 20.24 -29.99
CA SER A 2 11.20 19.46 -29.35
C SER A 2 11.78 18.69 -28.18
N SER A 3 11.26 19.05 -27.01
CA SER A 3 11.68 18.72 -25.67
C SER A 3 11.52 17.25 -25.31
N THR A 4 12.55 16.73 -24.67
CA THR A 4 12.63 15.48 -23.93
C THR A 4 11.69 15.48 -22.72
N GLN A 5 10.75 14.54 -22.66
CA GLN A 5 10.04 14.15 -21.43
C GLN A 5 9.97 12.63 -21.35
N GLY A 6 10.42 12.08 -20.23
CA GLY A 6 10.18 10.68 -19.85
C GLY A 6 11.38 9.99 -19.18
N SER A 7 11.58 10.19 -17.87
CA SER A 7 12.22 9.20 -16.97
C SER A 7 12.19 9.64 -15.47
N ALA A 8 11.03 10.07 -14.98
CA ALA A 8 10.85 10.53 -13.59
C ALA A 8 10.13 9.50 -12.67
N GLY A 9 9.81 8.30 -13.15
CA GLY A 9 8.70 7.50 -12.60
C GLY A 9 8.89 6.75 -11.27
N GLU A 10 10.10 6.50 -10.78
CA GLU A 10 10.29 5.57 -9.65
C GLU A 10 11.13 6.05 -8.47
N SER A 11 11.97 7.07 -8.63
CA SER A 11 12.59 7.76 -7.47
C SER A 11 11.62 8.71 -6.76
N ILE A 12 10.43 8.96 -7.33
CA ILE A 12 9.43 9.91 -6.84
C ILE A 12 8.44 9.29 -5.84
N LYS A 13 8.24 7.96 -5.84
CA LYS A 13 7.08 7.36 -5.16
C LYS A 13 7.04 7.52 -3.63
N ASN A 14 8.15 7.80 -2.94
CA ASN A 14 8.12 8.07 -1.50
C ASN A 14 8.45 9.54 -1.14
N HIS A 15 8.55 10.44 -2.12
CA HIS A 15 8.87 11.85 -1.86
C HIS A 15 7.65 12.69 -1.46
N LEU A 16 6.44 12.20 -1.73
CA LEU A 16 5.20 12.93 -1.46
C LEU A 16 4.88 12.95 0.05
N ILE A 17 5.10 11.84 0.74
CA ILE A 17 4.91 11.71 2.20
C ILE A 17 6.13 11.07 2.88
N PRO A 18 7.29 11.74 2.87
CA PRO A 18 8.57 11.13 3.28
C PRO A 18 8.63 10.82 4.78
N TYR A 19 7.77 11.44 5.59
CA TYR A 19 7.71 11.29 7.05
C TYR A 19 6.64 10.29 7.54
N VAL A 20 6.00 9.58 6.62
CA VAL A 20 5.02 8.53 6.94
C VAL A 20 5.71 7.17 6.87
N LYS A 21 5.82 6.48 8.01
CA LYS A 21 6.54 5.19 8.09
C LYS A 21 5.79 4.05 7.40
N ASN A 22 4.48 3.97 7.61
CA ASN A 22 3.66 2.88 7.09
C ASN A 22 2.40 3.41 6.41
N ILE A 23 2.18 3.02 5.15
CA ILE A 23 0.97 3.38 4.40
C ILE A 23 0.17 2.10 4.18
N ILE A 24 -1.04 2.06 4.75
CA ILE A 24 -1.87 0.86 4.81
C ILE A 24 -3.24 1.14 4.18
N PRO A 25 -3.42 0.81 2.89
CA PRO A 25 -4.74 0.78 2.28
C PRO A 25 -5.63 -0.29 2.90
N ILE A 26 -6.87 0.09 3.24
CA ILE A 26 -7.95 -0.79 3.65
C ILE A 26 -8.90 -0.92 2.46
N ALA A 27 -9.06 -2.14 1.94
CA ALA A 27 -9.87 -2.43 0.76
C ALA A 27 -10.98 -3.44 1.05
N SER A 28 -11.98 -3.49 0.18
CA SER A 28 -13.00 -4.53 0.18
C SER A 28 -13.38 -4.91 -1.25
N GLY A 29 -13.81 -6.15 -1.46
CA GLY A 29 -14.25 -6.60 -2.79
C GLY A 29 -15.62 -6.05 -3.22
N LYS A 30 -16.46 -5.62 -2.26
CA LYS A 30 -17.77 -5.01 -2.51
C LYS A 30 -18.08 -3.88 -1.53
N GLY A 31 -19.11 -3.09 -1.84
CA GLY A 31 -19.68 -2.09 -0.94
C GLY A 31 -20.50 -2.72 0.19
N GLY A 32 -20.69 -1.98 1.29
CA GLY A 32 -21.57 -2.38 2.40
C GLY A 32 -20.96 -3.35 3.42
N VAL A 33 -19.68 -3.73 3.29
CA VAL A 33 -19.02 -4.65 4.26
C VAL A 33 -18.57 -3.95 5.56
N GLY A 34 -18.83 -2.65 5.72
CA GLY A 34 -18.39 -1.84 6.86
C GLY A 34 -16.91 -1.46 6.85
N LYS A 35 -16.27 -1.46 5.67
CA LYS A 35 -14.86 -1.08 5.47
C LYS A 35 -14.50 0.24 6.16
N SER A 36 -15.25 1.32 5.95
CA SER A 36 -14.95 2.64 6.51
C SER A 36 -15.07 2.67 8.04
N THR A 37 -16.05 1.96 8.61
CA THR A 37 -16.15 1.75 10.06
C THR A 37 -14.92 1.02 10.61
N VAL A 38 -14.43 0.02 9.88
CA VAL A 38 -13.20 -0.70 10.23
C VAL A 38 -11.98 0.20 10.13
N SER A 39 -11.83 0.96 9.04
CA SER A 39 -10.74 1.91 8.82
C SER A 39 -10.65 2.94 9.95
N ALA A 40 -11.78 3.59 10.32
CA ALA A 40 -11.84 4.57 11.39
C ALA A 40 -11.46 3.96 12.76
N ASN A 41 -12.06 2.82 13.13
CA ASN A 41 -11.81 2.23 14.44
C ASN A 41 -10.41 1.62 14.56
N ILE A 42 -9.82 1.08 13.47
CA ILE A 42 -8.41 0.64 13.47
C ILE A 42 -7.47 1.85 13.64
N ALA A 43 -7.73 2.96 12.93
CA ALA A 43 -6.92 4.17 13.06
C ALA A 43 -6.93 4.69 14.51
N LEU A 44 -8.12 4.76 15.12
CA LEU A 44 -8.28 5.14 16.52
C LEU A 44 -7.62 4.13 17.47
N ALA A 45 -7.68 2.83 17.20
CA ALA A 45 -7.06 1.81 18.05
C ALA A 45 -5.53 1.86 18.01
N LEU A 46 -4.94 2.13 16.84
CA LEU A 46 -3.51 2.39 16.69
C LEU A 46 -3.09 3.66 17.44
N SER A 47 -3.87 4.73 17.32
CA SER A 47 -3.65 6.00 18.04
C SER A 47 -3.75 5.82 19.55
N TRP A 48 -4.77 5.10 20.02
CA TRP A 48 -4.96 4.75 21.43
C TRP A 48 -3.79 3.94 22.00
N SER A 49 -3.13 3.14 21.14
CA SER A 49 -1.91 2.41 21.50
C SER A 49 -0.62 3.26 21.47
N GLY A 50 -0.74 4.58 21.23
CA GLY A 50 0.35 5.55 21.26
C GLY A 50 0.98 5.87 19.90
N ALA A 51 0.46 5.36 18.79
CA ALA A 51 1.00 5.64 17.46
C ALA A 51 0.51 7.00 16.92
N ARG A 52 1.34 7.67 16.12
CA ARG A 52 0.90 8.85 15.34
C ARG A 52 0.19 8.37 14.08
N VAL A 53 -1.09 8.71 13.95
CA VAL A 53 -1.95 8.13 12.90
C VAL A 53 -2.61 9.21 12.05
N GLY A 54 -2.54 9.03 10.74
CA GLY A 54 -3.37 9.71 9.75
C GLY A 54 -4.44 8.76 9.20
N LEU A 55 -5.60 9.31 8.84
CA LEU A 55 -6.69 8.63 8.17
C LEU A 55 -7.08 9.42 6.91
N MET A 56 -6.94 8.77 5.77
CA MET A 56 -7.30 9.33 4.47
C MET A 56 -8.50 8.56 3.92
N ASP A 57 -9.63 9.24 3.78
CA ASP A 57 -10.82 8.70 3.12
C ASP A 57 -10.78 9.01 1.62
N ALA A 58 -10.55 7.94 0.84
CA ALA A 58 -10.47 7.97 -0.61
C ALA A 58 -11.77 7.45 -1.28
N ASP A 59 -12.81 7.11 -0.50
CA ASP A 59 -14.09 6.64 -1.03
C ASP A 59 -14.95 7.82 -1.48
N VAL A 60 -14.86 8.12 -2.76
CA VAL A 60 -15.58 9.24 -3.38
C VAL A 60 -17.07 8.98 -3.57
N TYR A 61 -17.48 7.70 -3.67
CA TYR A 61 -18.86 7.34 -3.97
C TYR A 61 -19.73 7.27 -2.72
N GLY A 62 -19.11 7.12 -1.55
CA GLY A 62 -19.80 7.07 -0.26
C GLY A 62 -18.88 7.44 0.88
N PRO A 63 -18.35 8.69 0.92
CA PRO A 63 -17.45 9.11 1.98
C PRO A 63 -18.22 9.09 3.31
N SER A 64 -17.78 8.22 4.21
CA SER A 64 -18.47 7.98 5.49
C SER A 64 -17.61 8.31 6.70
N ILE A 65 -16.29 8.51 6.50
CA ILE A 65 -15.37 8.86 7.58
C ILE A 65 -15.75 10.15 8.31
N PRO A 66 -16.16 11.26 7.63
CA PRO A 66 -16.59 12.46 8.33
C PRO A 66 -17.76 12.22 9.29
N THR A 67 -18.77 11.47 8.84
CA THR A 67 -19.93 11.10 9.66
C THR A 67 -19.52 10.22 10.83
N ILE A 68 -18.75 9.15 10.58
CA ILE A 68 -18.30 8.20 11.61
C ILE A 68 -17.52 8.92 12.71
N LEU A 69 -16.72 9.93 12.37
CA LEU A 69 -15.91 10.69 13.32
C LEU A 69 -16.59 11.95 13.89
N GLY A 70 -17.82 12.26 13.47
CA GLY A 70 -18.52 13.46 13.88
C GLY A 70 -17.77 14.74 13.49
N ILE A 71 -17.23 14.77 12.27
CA ILE A 71 -16.51 15.91 11.70
C ILE A 71 -17.46 16.70 10.79
N THR A 72 -17.71 17.95 11.16
CA THR A 72 -18.52 18.90 10.38
C THR A 72 -17.70 20.05 9.79
N GLU A 73 -16.47 20.22 10.28
CA GLU A 73 -15.54 21.24 9.80
C GLU A 73 -14.89 20.83 8.47
N LYS A 74 -14.58 21.84 7.66
CA LYS A 74 -13.80 21.67 6.43
C LYS A 74 -12.32 21.88 6.72
N PRO A 75 -11.42 21.18 6.02
CA PRO A 75 -9.98 21.38 6.18
C PRO A 75 -9.62 22.81 5.78
N ALA A 76 -8.79 23.47 6.58
CA ALA A 76 -8.27 24.78 6.26
C ALA A 76 -7.24 24.67 5.12
N THR A 77 -7.27 25.62 4.19
CA THR A 77 -6.29 25.71 3.10
C THR A 77 -5.42 26.96 3.29
N SER A 78 -4.11 26.78 3.16
CA SER A 78 -3.14 27.88 3.23
C SER A 78 -2.27 27.84 1.98
N GLY A 79 -2.66 28.61 0.97
CA GLY A 79 -2.05 28.55 -0.36
C GLY A 79 -2.32 27.19 -1.02
N HIS A 80 -1.26 26.45 -1.31
CA HIS A 80 -1.34 25.10 -1.88
C HIS A 80 -1.36 23.99 -0.81
N ARG A 81 -1.23 24.32 0.48
CA ARG A 81 -1.22 23.33 1.57
C ARG A 81 -2.61 23.13 2.16
N ILE A 82 -2.94 21.88 2.48
CA ILE A 82 -4.19 21.46 3.09
C ILE A 82 -3.87 21.03 4.53
N MET A 83 -4.48 21.71 5.51
CA MET A 83 -4.37 21.31 6.91
C MET A 83 -5.40 20.21 7.17
N PRO A 84 -4.97 18.97 7.52
CA PRO A 84 -5.92 17.91 7.84
C PRO A 84 -6.70 18.28 9.10
N VAL A 85 -7.93 17.78 9.19
CA VAL A 85 -8.75 17.93 10.41
C VAL A 85 -8.17 17.05 11.51
N GLU A 86 -7.98 17.58 12.71
CA GLU A 86 -7.55 16.78 13.86
C GLU A 86 -8.75 16.40 14.73
N LYS A 87 -8.98 15.10 14.89
CA LYS A 87 -10.10 14.58 15.70
C LYS A 87 -9.63 13.34 16.45
N TYR A 88 -9.98 13.24 17.74
CA TYR A 88 -9.65 12.09 18.59
C TYR A 88 -8.16 11.67 18.58
N GLY A 89 -7.25 12.64 18.39
CA GLY A 89 -5.81 12.38 18.34
C GLY A 89 -5.28 11.83 17.00
N ILE A 90 -6.10 11.85 15.93
CA ILE A 90 -5.68 11.48 14.57
C ILE A 90 -5.87 12.63 13.59
N LYS A 91 -5.05 12.67 12.54
CA LYS A 91 -5.19 13.59 11.40
C LYS A 91 -6.09 12.97 10.34
N VAL A 92 -7.03 13.74 9.80
CA VAL A 92 -8.06 13.24 8.88
C VAL A 92 -8.16 14.11 7.65
N ILE A 93 -8.14 13.46 6.47
CA ILE A 93 -8.60 14.06 5.22
C ILE A 93 -9.65 13.16 4.59
N SER A 94 -10.68 13.74 4.00
CA SER A 94 -11.74 12.97 3.33
C SER A 94 -12.19 13.65 2.06
N MET A 95 -12.48 12.84 1.05
CA MET A 95 -13.22 13.24 -0.14
C MET A 95 -14.54 13.92 0.22
N GLY A 96 -15.22 13.47 1.28
CA GLY A 96 -16.49 14.03 1.76
C GLY A 96 -16.42 15.50 2.18
N PHE A 97 -15.24 16.05 2.42
CA PHE A 97 -15.09 17.49 2.69
C PHE A 97 -15.25 18.35 1.42
N PHE A 98 -15.03 17.75 0.25
CA PHE A 98 -14.99 18.42 -1.04
C PHE A 98 -16.15 18.03 -1.96
N VAL A 99 -16.92 16.99 -1.63
CA VAL A 99 -18.15 16.64 -2.35
C VAL A 99 -19.31 17.54 -1.86
N PRO A 100 -19.94 18.36 -2.72
CA PRO A 100 -21.16 19.07 -2.36
C PRO A 100 -22.28 18.06 -2.09
N LEU A 101 -23.00 18.20 -0.97
CA LEU A 101 -24.07 17.26 -0.58
C LEU A 101 -25.22 17.18 -1.60
N ASP A 102 -25.40 18.23 -2.40
CA ASP A 102 -26.57 18.39 -3.28
C ASP A 102 -26.24 18.24 -4.78
N GLU A 103 -24.97 17.97 -5.15
CA GLU A 103 -24.56 17.86 -6.56
C GLU A 103 -24.01 16.47 -6.89
N ALA A 104 -24.61 15.82 -7.90
CA ALA A 104 -24.10 14.58 -8.47
C ALA A 104 -22.85 14.86 -9.33
N VAL A 105 -21.70 14.97 -8.69
CA VAL A 105 -20.41 15.16 -9.38
C VAL A 105 -20.00 13.85 -10.06
N ILE A 106 -19.81 13.88 -11.38
CA ILE A 106 -19.29 12.75 -12.13
C ILE A 106 -17.76 12.71 -11.98
N TRP A 107 -17.27 11.77 -11.20
CA TRP A 107 -15.84 11.56 -11.00
C TRP A 107 -15.26 10.73 -12.14
N ARG A 108 -14.26 11.28 -12.82
CA ARG A 108 -13.48 10.55 -13.83
C ARG A 108 -12.13 10.11 -13.26
N GLY A 109 -11.60 8.98 -13.73
CA GLY A 109 -10.31 8.43 -13.30
C GLY A 109 -9.17 9.46 -13.16
N PRO A 110 -8.94 10.36 -14.14
CA PRO A 110 -7.92 11.40 -14.01
C PRO A 110 -8.16 12.40 -12.87
N MET A 111 -9.42 12.73 -12.56
CA MET A 111 -9.76 13.61 -11.44
C MET A 111 -9.49 12.92 -10.10
N LEU A 112 -9.86 11.64 -10.00
CA LEU A 112 -9.57 10.81 -8.83
C LEU A 112 -8.07 10.71 -8.60
N HIS A 113 -7.31 10.41 -9.65
CA HIS A 113 -5.85 10.34 -9.57
C HIS A 113 -5.23 11.67 -9.11
N LYS A 114 -5.68 12.80 -9.67
CA LYS A 114 -5.22 14.11 -9.25
C LYS A 114 -5.52 14.36 -7.76
N MET A 115 -6.72 14.05 -7.31
CA MET A 115 -7.12 14.28 -5.92
C MET A 115 -6.34 13.41 -4.93
N ILE A 116 -6.09 12.14 -5.27
CA ILE A 116 -5.23 11.25 -4.46
C ILE A 116 -3.81 11.82 -4.37
N ASN A 117 -3.25 12.30 -5.49
CA ASN A 117 -1.96 12.97 -5.49
C ASN A 117 -1.98 14.22 -4.62
N ASP A 118 -3.02 15.06 -4.72
CA ASP A 118 -3.16 16.26 -3.90
C ASP A 118 -3.22 15.92 -2.41
N PHE A 119 -3.92 14.85 -2.01
CA PHE A 119 -3.95 14.40 -0.62
C PHE A 119 -2.63 13.85 -0.12
N LEU A 120 -1.81 13.27 -0.99
CA LEU A 120 -0.49 12.76 -0.62
C LEU A 120 0.55 13.89 -0.59
N GLU A 121 0.51 14.82 -1.54
CA GLU A 121 1.55 15.85 -1.70
C GLU A 121 1.29 17.10 -0.85
N HIS A 122 0.04 17.54 -0.80
CA HIS A 122 -0.31 18.87 -0.30
C HIS A 122 -0.89 18.87 1.11
N VAL A 123 -1.26 17.71 1.66
CA VAL A 123 -1.76 17.61 3.04
C VAL A 123 -0.59 17.59 4.02
N GLU A 124 -0.69 18.43 5.07
CA GLU A 124 0.30 18.55 6.14
C GLU A 124 0.21 17.39 7.15
N TRP A 125 0.53 16.19 6.68
CA TRP A 125 0.53 14.97 7.50
C TRP A 125 1.53 15.04 8.65
N GLY A 126 2.67 15.71 8.47
CA GLY A 126 3.77 15.69 9.43
C GLY A 126 4.35 14.29 9.60
N GLU A 127 4.91 13.99 10.78
CA GLU A 127 5.43 12.67 11.08
C GLU A 127 4.33 11.70 11.55
N LEU A 128 4.15 10.61 10.79
CA LEU A 128 3.17 9.57 11.11
C LEU A 128 3.85 8.21 11.19
N ASP A 129 3.43 7.40 12.15
CA ASP A 129 3.79 5.99 12.21
C ASP A 129 2.89 5.16 11.28
N TYR A 130 1.62 5.55 11.11
CA TYR A 130 0.68 4.91 10.20
C TYR A 130 -0.20 5.93 9.46
N LEU A 131 -0.35 5.75 8.16
CA LEU A 131 -1.39 6.37 7.34
C LEU A 131 -2.36 5.28 6.88
N ILE A 132 -3.56 5.26 7.46
CA ILE A 132 -4.64 4.36 7.08
C ILE A 132 -5.40 5.00 5.93
N ILE A 133 -5.60 4.26 4.82
CA ILE A 133 -6.30 4.78 3.65
C ILE A 133 -7.58 3.97 3.41
N ASP A 134 -8.73 4.58 3.59
CA ASP A 134 -10.03 3.98 3.31
C ASP A 134 -10.32 4.06 1.81
N LEU A 135 -10.15 2.95 1.09
CA LEU A 135 -10.32 2.90 -0.37
C LEU A 135 -11.79 2.76 -0.76
N PRO A 136 -12.23 3.15 -1.96
CA PRO A 136 -13.57 2.78 -2.45
C PRO A 136 -13.72 1.26 -2.59
N PRO A 137 -14.95 0.72 -2.60
CA PRO A 137 -15.17 -0.71 -2.81
C PRO A 137 -14.73 -1.18 -4.21
N GLY A 138 -14.32 -2.45 -4.30
CA GLY A 138 -13.97 -3.10 -5.56
C GLY A 138 -12.50 -2.95 -5.93
N THR A 139 -12.23 -2.98 -7.24
CA THR A 139 -10.87 -2.96 -7.83
C THR A 139 -10.77 -1.87 -8.91
N GLY A 140 -10.98 -0.62 -8.50
CA GLY A 140 -11.10 0.53 -9.40
C GLY A 140 -9.83 1.37 -9.55
N ASP A 141 -10.01 2.56 -10.16
CA ASP A 141 -8.91 3.48 -10.50
C ASP A 141 -8.20 4.07 -9.28
N VAL A 142 -8.88 4.24 -8.15
CA VAL A 142 -8.29 4.83 -6.94
C VAL A 142 -7.20 3.92 -6.36
N GLN A 143 -7.44 2.61 -6.35
CA GLN A 143 -6.49 1.61 -5.85
C GLN A 143 -5.24 1.56 -6.74
N LEU A 144 -5.44 1.61 -8.06
CA LEU A 144 -4.36 1.68 -9.04
C LEU A 144 -3.56 2.96 -8.89
N SER A 145 -4.23 4.11 -8.82
CA SER A 145 -3.60 5.42 -8.65
C SER A 145 -2.77 5.47 -7.38
N LEU A 146 -3.31 5.04 -6.23
CA LEU A 146 -2.57 5.02 -4.98
C LEU A 146 -1.27 4.20 -5.08
N CYS A 147 -1.35 2.97 -5.60
CA CYS A 147 -0.19 2.08 -5.69
C CYS A 147 0.81 2.50 -6.79
N GLN A 148 0.37 3.30 -7.76
CA GLN A 148 1.25 3.91 -8.76
C GLN A 148 1.95 5.15 -8.21
N THR A 149 1.27 5.94 -7.38
CA THR A 149 1.77 7.19 -6.82
C THR A 149 2.72 6.95 -5.65
N VAL A 150 2.39 6.06 -4.72
CA VAL A 150 3.20 5.79 -3.51
C VAL A 150 3.50 4.31 -3.28
N SER A 151 4.64 4.03 -2.65
CA SER A 151 4.97 2.65 -2.23
C SER A 151 4.25 2.32 -0.92
N VAL A 152 3.15 1.58 -1.01
CA VAL A 152 2.40 1.15 0.17
C VAL A 152 3.11 0.02 0.91
N THR A 153 2.96 -0.03 2.24
CA THR A 153 3.59 -1.06 3.09
C THR A 153 2.94 -2.42 2.90
N GLY A 154 1.62 -2.41 2.75
CA GLY A 154 0.79 -3.57 2.46
C GLY A 154 -0.69 -3.25 2.71
N ALA A 155 -1.58 -4.07 2.15
CA ALA A 155 -3.02 -3.84 2.20
C ALA A 155 -3.71 -4.72 3.24
N VAL A 156 -4.83 -4.23 3.79
CA VAL A 156 -5.76 -5.01 4.60
C VAL A 156 -7.05 -5.20 3.82
N ILE A 157 -7.57 -6.43 3.82
CA ILE A 157 -8.83 -6.75 3.15
C ILE A 157 -9.94 -6.91 4.20
N VAL A 158 -10.99 -6.10 4.09
CA VAL A 158 -12.21 -6.23 4.89
C VAL A 158 -13.24 -7.03 4.10
N SER A 159 -13.84 -8.01 4.76
CA SER A 159 -14.86 -8.86 4.16
C SER A 159 -15.88 -9.31 5.18
N THR A 160 -16.97 -9.94 4.72
CA THR A 160 -17.96 -10.59 5.57
C THR A 160 -17.87 -12.11 5.40
N PRO A 161 -18.45 -12.92 6.32
CA PRO A 161 -18.40 -14.38 6.21
C PRO A 161 -18.87 -14.92 4.85
N GLN A 162 -19.87 -14.26 4.24
CA GLN A 162 -20.42 -14.65 2.95
C GLN A 162 -19.52 -14.26 1.78
N ASP A 163 -18.88 -13.10 1.84
CA ASP A 163 -18.16 -12.54 0.69
C ASP A 163 -16.92 -13.31 0.29
N VAL A 164 -16.26 -13.91 1.27
CA VAL A 164 -15.01 -14.61 1.04
C VAL A 164 -15.23 -15.97 0.38
N ALA A 165 -16.42 -16.56 0.58
CA ALA A 165 -16.85 -17.77 -0.13
C ALA A 165 -17.20 -17.51 -1.61
N TRP A 166 -17.56 -16.27 -1.98
CA TRP A 166 -18.14 -15.92 -3.29
C TRP A 166 -17.18 -15.16 -4.24
N ASN A 167 -15.87 -15.41 -4.18
CA ASN A 167 -14.82 -14.84 -5.07
C ASN A 167 -14.64 -13.31 -5.03
N ILE A 168 -15.40 -12.58 -4.21
CA ILE A 168 -15.40 -11.10 -4.18
C ILE A 168 -14.12 -10.58 -3.51
N ALA A 169 -13.77 -11.08 -2.32
CA ALA A 169 -12.53 -10.70 -1.64
C ALA A 169 -11.29 -11.14 -2.42
N GLN A 170 -11.37 -12.26 -3.15
CA GLN A 170 -10.27 -12.78 -3.97
C GLN A 170 -9.87 -11.80 -5.08
N LYS A 171 -10.82 -11.06 -5.67
CA LYS A 171 -10.50 -10.04 -6.69
C LYS A 171 -9.63 -8.92 -6.13
N ALA A 172 -9.92 -8.45 -4.91
CA ALA A 172 -9.12 -7.44 -4.24
C ALA A 172 -7.70 -7.96 -3.95
N ILE A 173 -7.57 -9.20 -3.50
CA ILE A 173 -6.28 -9.86 -3.26
C ILE A 173 -5.48 -9.96 -4.56
N VAL A 174 -6.08 -10.47 -5.65
CA VAL A 174 -5.43 -10.58 -6.97
C VAL A 174 -5.01 -9.22 -7.51
N MET A 175 -5.80 -8.16 -7.28
CA MET A 175 -5.43 -6.80 -7.69
C MET A 175 -4.16 -6.33 -6.97
N PHE A 176 -4.08 -6.47 -5.65
CA PHE A 176 -2.88 -6.06 -4.91
C PHE A 176 -1.67 -6.93 -5.24
N ASP A 177 -1.87 -8.23 -5.50
CA ASP A 177 -0.81 -9.12 -5.99
C ASP A 177 -0.23 -8.63 -7.33
N LYS A 178 -1.09 -8.27 -8.29
CA LYS A 178 -0.65 -7.66 -9.57
C LYS A 178 0.07 -6.32 -9.40
N LEU A 179 -0.21 -5.60 -8.31
CA LEU A 179 0.44 -4.34 -7.94
C LEU A 179 1.67 -4.56 -7.05
N ASN A 180 2.14 -5.80 -6.88
CA ASN A 180 3.24 -6.19 -5.99
C ASN A 180 3.08 -5.66 -4.56
N THR A 181 1.82 -5.52 -4.12
CA THR A 181 1.46 -5.03 -2.79
C THR A 181 1.11 -6.23 -1.90
N PRO A 182 1.86 -6.45 -0.81
CA PRO A 182 1.61 -7.58 0.08
C PRO A 182 0.32 -7.37 0.87
N ILE A 183 -0.40 -8.45 1.14
CA ILE A 183 -1.57 -8.43 2.02
C ILE A 183 -1.10 -8.62 3.47
N LEU A 184 -1.29 -7.59 4.32
CA LEU A 184 -0.98 -7.64 5.76
C LEU A 184 -2.00 -8.47 6.54
N GLY A 185 -3.20 -8.62 5.99
CA GLY A 185 -4.14 -9.62 6.45
C GLY A 185 -5.59 -9.34 6.09
N ILE A 186 -6.47 -10.24 6.54
CA ILE A 186 -7.91 -10.20 6.31
C ILE A 186 -8.65 -9.97 7.62
N VAL A 187 -9.65 -9.09 7.59
CA VAL A 187 -10.60 -8.82 8.68
C VAL A 187 -11.99 -9.32 8.29
N GLU A 188 -12.60 -10.13 9.14
CA GLU A 188 -14.00 -10.56 9.01
C GLU A 188 -14.92 -9.61 9.78
N ASN A 189 -15.60 -8.71 9.09
CA ASN A 189 -16.63 -7.88 9.71
C ASN A 189 -17.99 -8.59 9.70
N MET A 190 -18.87 -8.21 10.64
CA MET A 190 -20.22 -8.77 10.77
C MET A 190 -20.24 -10.30 10.92
N SER A 191 -19.27 -10.84 11.67
CA SER A 191 -19.02 -12.29 11.79
C SER A 191 -20.11 -13.08 12.52
N HIS A 192 -20.64 -12.52 13.59
CA HIS A 192 -21.70 -13.11 14.41
C HIS A 192 -22.42 -12.00 15.18
N PHE A 193 -23.70 -12.18 15.46
CA PHE A 193 -24.47 -11.32 16.34
C PHE A 193 -24.33 -11.77 17.79
N VAL A 194 -24.27 -10.81 18.70
CA VAL A 194 -24.23 -11.06 20.15
C VAL A 194 -25.43 -10.37 20.76
N CYS A 195 -26.38 -11.15 21.28
CA CYS A 195 -27.54 -10.59 21.97
C CYS A 195 -27.09 -9.83 23.21
N SER A 196 -27.41 -8.53 23.29
CA SER A 196 -27.08 -7.68 24.44
C SER A 196 -27.73 -8.16 25.74
N HIS A 197 -28.93 -8.75 25.65
CA HIS A 197 -29.74 -9.22 26.77
C HIS A 197 -29.30 -10.60 27.30
N CYS A 198 -29.22 -11.63 26.44
CA CYS A 198 -28.96 -13.00 26.88
C CYS A 198 -27.56 -13.53 26.54
N LYS A 199 -26.71 -12.73 25.87
CA LYS A 199 -25.36 -13.10 25.39
C LYS A 199 -25.30 -14.25 24.38
N HIS A 200 -26.45 -14.74 23.91
CA HIS A 200 -26.53 -15.71 22.82
C HIS A 200 -25.79 -15.18 21.59
N GLN A 201 -25.05 -16.08 20.93
CA GLN A 201 -24.32 -15.79 19.71
C GLN A 201 -25.01 -16.48 18.54
N GLU A 202 -25.26 -15.72 17.49
CA GLU A 202 -25.95 -16.20 16.30
C GLU A 202 -25.16 -15.82 15.04
N GLU A 203 -24.91 -16.80 14.18
CA GLU A 203 -24.17 -16.62 12.93
C GLU A 203 -25.12 -16.21 11.80
N ILE A 204 -25.67 -15.00 11.87
CA ILE A 204 -26.69 -14.49 10.92
C ILE A 204 -26.27 -14.67 9.45
N PHE A 205 -24.97 -14.51 9.17
CA PHE A 205 -24.41 -14.61 7.83
C PHE A 205 -23.46 -15.82 7.67
N GLY A 206 -23.48 -16.76 8.62
CA GLY A 206 -22.44 -17.79 8.80
C GLY A 206 -21.18 -17.21 9.44
N SER A 207 -20.18 -18.05 9.71
CA SER A 207 -18.91 -17.63 10.33
C SER A 207 -17.66 -18.23 9.67
N GLY A 208 -16.53 -17.54 9.86
CA GLY A 208 -15.18 -18.05 9.56
C GLY A 208 -14.87 -18.18 8.07
N GLY A 209 -15.66 -17.58 7.18
CA GLY A 209 -15.41 -17.59 5.74
C GLY A 209 -14.08 -16.91 5.39
N ALA A 210 -13.80 -15.77 6.02
CA ALA A 210 -12.56 -15.04 5.88
C ALA A 210 -11.38 -15.80 6.49
N ARG A 211 -11.57 -16.43 7.66
CA ARG A 211 -10.51 -17.23 8.30
C ARG A 211 -10.09 -18.40 7.43
N ARG A 212 -11.04 -19.20 6.95
CA ARG A 212 -10.76 -20.35 6.07
C ARG A 212 -10.06 -19.93 4.77
N ALA A 213 -10.42 -18.78 4.22
CA ALA A 213 -9.75 -18.29 3.03
C ALA A 213 -8.38 -17.69 3.30
N ALA A 214 -8.18 -17.03 4.45
CA ALA A 214 -6.87 -16.59 4.89
C ALA A 214 -5.92 -17.80 4.99
N GLU A 215 -6.37 -18.90 5.59
CA GLU A 215 -5.64 -20.18 5.63
C GLU A 215 -5.35 -20.73 4.22
N ARG A 216 -6.37 -20.81 3.35
CA ARG A 216 -6.21 -21.34 1.98
C ARG A 216 -5.25 -20.51 1.12
N LEU A 217 -5.24 -19.20 1.31
CA LEU A 217 -4.43 -18.26 0.53
C LEU A 217 -3.10 -17.94 1.22
N GLU A 218 -2.81 -18.55 2.37
CA GLU A 218 -1.61 -18.30 3.18
C GLU A 218 -1.42 -16.81 3.55
N ILE A 219 -2.54 -16.13 3.81
CA ILE A 219 -2.59 -14.72 4.21
C ILE A 219 -2.88 -14.63 5.71
N PRO A 220 -2.29 -13.66 6.45
CA PRO A 220 -2.61 -13.48 7.87
C PRO A 220 -4.10 -13.18 8.13
N TYR A 221 -4.68 -13.84 9.14
CA TYR A 221 -6.01 -13.49 9.63
C TYR A 221 -5.88 -12.51 10.81
N LEU A 222 -6.37 -11.28 10.63
CA LEU A 222 -6.25 -10.24 11.66
C LEU A 222 -7.32 -10.39 12.74
N GLY A 223 -8.49 -10.90 12.40
CA GLY A 223 -9.55 -11.16 13.37
C GLY A 223 -10.94 -10.92 12.81
N GLU A 224 -11.91 -11.00 13.70
CA GLU A 224 -13.32 -10.80 13.42
C GLU A 224 -13.93 -9.72 14.30
N ILE A 225 -14.96 -9.07 13.76
CA ILE A 225 -15.75 -8.05 14.42
C ILE A 225 -17.20 -8.55 14.47
N PRO A 226 -17.84 -8.58 15.65
CA PRO A 226 -19.24 -8.99 15.76
C PRO A 226 -20.20 -7.92 15.21
N ILE A 227 -21.40 -8.34 14.86
CA ILE A 227 -22.54 -7.44 14.72
C ILE A 227 -22.95 -7.00 16.12
N ASP A 228 -22.63 -5.76 16.45
CA ASP A 228 -22.95 -5.15 17.73
C ASP A 228 -23.62 -3.79 17.49
N SER A 229 -24.79 -3.58 18.10
CA SER A 229 -25.56 -2.34 17.94
C SER A 229 -24.77 -1.12 18.42
N SER A 230 -23.87 -1.29 19.39
CA SER A 230 -23.01 -0.20 19.87
C SER A 230 -22.11 0.34 18.77
N ILE A 231 -21.64 -0.48 17.82
CA ILE A 231 -20.82 -0.04 16.69
C ILE A 231 -21.60 0.90 15.78
N ARG A 232 -22.83 0.51 15.43
CA ARG A 232 -23.72 1.33 14.61
C ARG A 232 -24.05 2.65 15.31
N VAL A 233 -24.56 2.58 16.54
CA VAL A 233 -24.97 3.77 17.31
C VAL A 233 -23.81 4.75 17.49
N ALA A 234 -22.63 4.25 17.87
CA ALA A 234 -21.41 5.04 17.99
C ALA A 234 -21.01 5.73 16.68
N SER A 235 -21.08 5.02 15.55
CA SER A 235 -20.74 5.57 14.24
C SER A 235 -21.76 6.63 13.78
N ASP A 236 -23.05 6.39 14.00
CA ASP A 236 -24.13 7.33 13.65
C ASP A 236 -24.06 8.61 14.49
N GLU A 237 -23.62 8.51 15.75
CA GLU A 237 -23.44 9.64 16.68
C GLU A 237 -22.11 10.37 16.50
N GLY A 238 -21.23 9.90 15.60
CA GLY A 238 -19.91 10.50 15.36
C GLY A 238 -18.88 10.27 16.48
N ASP A 239 -19.11 9.26 17.32
CA ASP A 239 -18.27 8.90 18.47
C ASP A 239 -17.94 7.40 18.43
N PRO A 240 -16.96 6.97 17.59
CA PRO A 240 -16.67 5.56 17.33
C PRO A 240 -16.38 4.75 18.60
N VAL A 241 -16.72 3.46 18.59
CA VAL A 241 -16.64 2.60 19.79
C VAL A 241 -15.27 2.55 20.45
N VAL A 242 -14.19 2.63 19.66
CA VAL A 242 -12.82 2.64 20.22
C VAL A 242 -12.54 3.90 21.02
N HIS A 243 -13.10 5.05 20.63
CA HIS A 243 -13.00 6.28 21.41
C HIS A 243 -14.01 6.30 22.56
N ARG A 244 -15.28 5.98 22.28
CA ARG A 244 -16.39 6.04 23.24
C ARG A 244 -16.24 5.10 24.43
N ASN A 245 -15.83 3.86 24.18
CA ASN A 245 -15.66 2.85 25.22
C ASN A 245 -14.54 1.86 24.85
N PRO A 246 -13.26 2.25 25.02
CA PRO A 246 -12.09 1.44 24.63
C PRO A 246 -12.06 0.05 25.30
N HIS A 247 -12.65 -0.08 26.48
CA HIS A 247 -12.72 -1.33 27.24
C HIS A 247 -14.00 -2.14 26.95
N GLY A 248 -14.85 -1.68 26.03
CA GLY A 248 -16.04 -2.39 25.61
C GLY A 248 -15.71 -3.55 24.67
N ARG A 249 -16.56 -4.59 24.67
CA ARG A 249 -16.41 -5.79 23.82
C ARG A 249 -16.19 -5.46 22.33
N ALA A 250 -16.94 -4.49 21.80
CA ALA A 250 -16.81 -4.06 20.40
C ALA A 250 -15.45 -3.40 20.14
N ALA A 251 -15.01 -2.49 21.01
CA ALA A 251 -13.72 -1.81 20.90
C ALA A 251 -12.54 -2.80 21.01
N GLU A 252 -12.62 -3.78 21.90
CA GLU A 252 -11.60 -4.82 22.05
C GLU A 252 -11.32 -5.57 20.74
N ALA A 253 -12.35 -5.83 19.92
CA ALA A 253 -12.16 -6.48 18.63
C ALA A 253 -11.28 -5.64 17.70
N PHE A 254 -11.55 -4.34 17.60
CA PHE A 254 -10.74 -3.40 16.81
C PHE A 254 -9.33 -3.25 17.36
N ILE A 255 -9.17 -3.17 18.69
CA ILE A 255 -7.86 -3.07 19.35
C ILE A 255 -7.02 -4.31 19.07
N LYS A 256 -7.58 -5.52 19.19
CA LYS A 256 -6.89 -6.78 18.86
C LYS A 256 -6.48 -6.84 17.38
N ILE A 257 -7.35 -6.38 16.48
CA ILE A 257 -7.05 -6.29 15.04
C ILE A 257 -5.91 -5.31 14.80
N ALA A 258 -5.93 -4.12 15.41
CA ALA A 258 -4.88 -3.11 15.28
C ALA A 258 -3.52 -3.60 15.80
N GLN A 259 -3.50 -4.31 16.94
CA GLN A 259 -2.28 -4.92 17.48
C GLN A 259 -1.68 -5.97 16.53
N ARG A 260 -2.53 -6.83 15.97
CA ARG A 260 -2.10 -7.83 14.97
C ARG A 260 -1.64 -7.16 13.69
N LEU A 261 -2.33 -6.12 13.21
CA LEU A 261 -1.92 -5.34 12.06
C LEU A 261 -0.53 -4.73 12.29
N ALA A 262 -0.30 -4.06 13.42
CA ALA A 262 1.00 -3.49 13.76
C ALA A 262 2.10 -4.57 13.79
N SER A 263 1.78 -5.76 14.32
CA SER A 263 2.70 -6.91 14.33
C SER A 263 3.03 -7.39 12.91
N GLN A 264 2.03 -7.53 12.04
CA GLN A 264 2.22 -7.92 10.64
C GLN A 264 3.00 -6.87 9.85
N THR A 265 2.73 -5.58 10.08
CA THR A 265 3.49 -4.48 9.51
C THR A 265 4.96 -4.56 9.93
N ASN A 266 5.25 -4.84 11.20
CA ASN A 266 6.63 -4.97 11.67
C ASN A 266 7.34 -6.17 11.03
N VAL A 267 6.70 -7.35 10.99
CA VAL A 267 7.25 -8.54 10.30
C VAL A 267 7.55 -8.23 8.84
N ARG A 268 6.63 -7.55 8.17
CA ARG A 268 6.78 -7.14 6.77
C ARG A 268 7.94 -6.17 6.57
N ASN A 269 8.07 -5.19 7.45
CA ASN A 269 9.15 -4.20 7.41
C ASN A 269 10.50 -4.87 7.63
N LEU A 270 10.62 -5.77 8.61
CA LEU A 270 11.82 -6.57 8.82
C LEU A 270 12.16 -7.38 7.56
N GLN A 271 11.20 -8.12 6.99
CA GLN A 271 11.41 -8.84 5.72
C GLN A 271 11.81 -7.91 4.56
N SER A 272 11.35 -6.65 4.57
CA SER A 272 11.74 -5.64 3.58
C SER A 272 13.15 -5.10 3.80
N GLU A 273 13.59 -4.96 5.05
CA GLU A 273 14.93 -4.49 5.44
C GLU A 273 16.00 -5.54 5.15
N HIS A 274 15.63 -6.83 5.21
CA HIS A 274 16.47 -7.94 4.77
C HIS A 274 16.61 -8.01 3.24
N LYS A 275 15.84 -7.22 2.46
CA LYS A 275 16.17 -7.07 1.03
C LYS A 275 17.47 -6.27 0.94
N LYS A 276 18.48 -6.96 0.42
CA LYS A 276 19.75 -6.42 0.00
C LYS A 276 19.53 -5.44 -1.14
N VAL A 277 19.44 -4.15 -0.83
CA VAL A 277 19.24 -3.08 -1.82
C VAL A 277 20.50 -2.24 -1.98
N PRO A 278 20.77 -1.66 -3.17
CA PRO A 278 21.83 -0.70 -3.35
C PRO A 278 21.64 0.51 -2.43
N SER A 279 22.64 0.81 -1.60
CA SER A 279 22.72 2.04 -0.81
C SER A 279 23.44 3.15 -1.58
N LYS A 280 24.38 2.79 -2.46
CA LYS A 280 25.10 3.72 -3.33
C LYS A 280 25.51 3.03 -4.63
N ILE A 281 25.42 3.78 -5.73
CA ILE A 281 25.95 3.36 -7.03
C ILE A 281 27.16 4.26 -7.33
N GLY A 282 28.27 3.64 -7.72
CA GLY A 282 29.51 4.33 -8.05
C GLY A 282 29.39 5.19 -9.31
N PRO A 283 30.37 6.08 -9.55
CA PRO A 283 30.37 6.92 -10.74
C PRO A 283 30.45 6.08 -12.03
N LEU A 284 29.69 6.49 -13.05
CA LEU A 284 29.57 5.77 -14.33
C LEU A 284 30.81 5.85 -15.22
N ASN A 285 31.76 6.72 -14.87
CA ASN A 285 32.98 6.97 -15.65
C ASN A 285 34.12 6.01 -15.28
N GLU A 286 33.88 5.12 -14.32
CA GLU A 286 34.86 4.15 -13.84
C GLU A 286 34.86 2.88 -14.71
N PRO A 287 35.99 2.14 -14.75
CA PRO A 287 36.10 0.90 -15.52
C PRO A 287 35.18 -0.22 -15.01
N GLN A 288 34.63 -0.08 -13.80
CA GLN A 288 33.73 -1.03 -13.18
C GLN A 288 32.50 -0.30 -12.61
N ILE A 289 31.36 -0.98 -12.65
CA ILE A 289 30.13 -0.52 -12.01
C ILE A 289 30.17 -0.99 -10.56
N LEU A 290 30.44 -0.06 -9.64
CA LEU A 290 30.41 -0.30 -8.20
C LEU A 290 28.98 -0.15 -7.67
N ILE A 291 28.52 -1.13 -6.90
CA ILE A 291 27.28 -1.09 -6.13
C ILE A 291 27.62 -1.36 -4.67
N GLU A 292 27.41 -0.36 -3.81
CA GLU A 292 27.42 -0.55 -2.36
C GLU A 292 26.01 -0.87 -1.90
N TRP A 293 25.89 -1.81 -0.97
CA TRP A 293 24.60 -2.30 -0.50
C TRP A 293 24.32 -1.89 0.94
N ASN A 294 23.06 -1.92 1.33
CA ASN A 294 22.62 -1.61 2.70
C ASN A 294 23.15 -2.58 3.77
N ASP A 295 23.58 -3.79 3.39
CA ASP A 295 24.25 -4.75 4.27
C ASP A 295 25.79 -4.53 4.38
N GLY A 296 26.31 -3.43 3.81
CA GLY A 296 27.72 -3.08 3.82
C GLY A 296 28.58 -3.82 2.77
N ARG A 297 28.02 -4.78 2.02
CA ARG A 297 28.74 -5.43 0.91
C ARG A 297 28.98 -4.42 -0.22
N LYS A 298 30.05 -4.61 -0.97
CA LYS A 298 30.34 -3.89 -2.22
C LYS A 298 30.46 -4.91 -3.35
N SER A 299 29.79 -4.66 -4.46
CA SER A 299 29.85 -5.49 -5.66
C SER A 299 30.41 -4.68 -6.81
N ASN A 300 31.39 -5.24 -7.51
CA ASN A 300 32.08 -4.58 -8.62
C ASN A 300 31.86 -5.37 -9.90
N PHE A 301 31.14 -4.78 -10.84
CA PHE A 301 30.80 -5.46 -12.10
C PHE A 301 31.59 -4.88 -13.26
N LEU A 302 32.20 -5.77 -14.05
CA LEU A 302 32.69 -5.38 -15.37
C LEU A 302 31.48 -5.06 -16.28
N PRO A 303 31.47 -3.89 -16.95
CA PRO A 303 30.38 -3.49 -17.85
C PRO A 303 30.01 -4.58 -18.86
N LYS A 304 31.00 -5.23 -19.45
CA LYS A 304 30.83 -6.30 -20.44
C LYS A 304 30.13 -7.53 -19.88
N THR A 305 30.55 -8.00 -18.71
CA THR A 305 29.94 -9.16 -18.02
C THR A 305 28.52 -8.85 -17.60
N LEU A 306 28.27 -7.65 -17.08
CA LEU A 306 26.94 -7.26 -16.66
C LEU A 306 26.00 -7.09 -17.86
N ARG A 307 26.47 -6.48 -18.95
CA ARG A 307 25.72 -6.35 -20.21
C ARG A 307 25.36 -7.72 -20.80
N ALA A 308 26.28 -8.68 -20.73
CA ALA A 308 26.05 -10.05 -21.16
C ALA A 308 24.97 -10.74 -20.33
N ALA A 309 24.82 -10.35 -19.06
CA ALA A 309 23.83 -10.91 -18.13
C ALA A 309 22.43 -10.26 -18.24
N CYS A 310 22.19 -9.33 -19.18
CA CYS A 310 20.92 -8.65 -19.37
C CYS A 310 19.71 -9.61 -19.40
N PRO A 311 18.70 -9.46 -18.52
CA PRO A 311 17.59 -10.41 -18.42
C PRO A 311 16.38 -10.06 -19.30
N CYS A 312 16.46 -9.05 -20.17
CA CYS A 312 15.31 -8.63 -20.97
C CYS A 312 14.93 -9.65 -22.05
N ALA A 313 13.67 -9.58 -22.51
CA ALA A 313 13.14 -10.42 -23.59
C ALA A 313 13.91 -10.30 -24.92
N ALA A 314 14.62 -9.18 -25.13
CA ALA A 314 15.47 -9.00 -26.30
C ALA A 314 16.81 -9.76 -26.19
N CYS A 315 17.22 -10.16 -24.99
CA CYS A 315 18.49 -10.84 -24.73
C CYS A 315 18.31 -12.30 -24.27
N VAL A 316 17.11 -12.66 -23.81
CA VAL A 316 16.77 -14.01 -23.37
C VAL A 316 15.45 -14.41 -24.04
N ASN A 317 15.44 -15.57 -24.67
CA ASN A 317 14.24 -16.10 -25.29
C ASN A 317 13.26 -16.60 -24.21
N GLU A 318 12.04 -16.06 -24.17
CA GLU A 318 11.05 -16.33 -23.13
C GLU A 318 10.57 -17.79 -23.07
N LEU A 319 10.57 -18.50 -24.20
CA LEU A 319 10.07 -19.88 -24.31
C LEU A 319 11.13 -20.92 -23.95
N THR A 320 12.40 -20.61 -24.17
CA THR A 320 13.51 -21.57 -24.01
C THR A 320 14.47 -21.21 -22.88
N GLY A 321 14.42 -19.98 -22.36
CA GLY A 321 15.38 -19.46 -21.39
C GLY A 321 16.79 -19.25 -21.95
N ASN A 322 17.00 -19.53 -23.25
CA ASN A 322 18.30 -19.43 -23.88
C ASN A 322 18.71 -17.97 -24.06
N ARG A 323 19.94 -17.67 -23.65
CA ARG A 323 20.55 -16.35 -23.78
C ARG A 323 21.05 -16.15 -25.20
N MET A 324 20.55 -15.11 -25.87
CA MET A 324 20.84 -14.82 -27.27
C MET A 324 22.08 -13.93 -27.44
N ILE A 325 22.46 -13.20 -26.40
CA ILE A 325 23.68 -12.38 -26.40
C ILE A 325 24.85 -13.16 -25.81
N LYS A 326 25.95 -13.24 -26.57
CA LYS A 326 27.20 -13.81 -26.06
C LYS A 326 28.16 -12.70 -25.65
N LEU A 327 29.09 -13.04 -24.76
CA LEU A 327 30.05 -12.09 -24.21
C LEU A 327 31.01 -11.56 -25.29
N GLU A 328 31.31 -12.39 -26.28
CA GLU A 328 32.13 -12.10 -27.47
C GLU A 328 31.47 -11.11 -28.44
N ASP A 329 30.13 -11.04 -28.48
CA ASP A 329 29.39 -10.14 -29.37
C ASP A 329 29.26 -8.71 -28.80
N ILE A 330 29.74 -8.49 -27.57
CA ILE A 330 29.65 -7.20 -26.87
C ILE A 330 30.92 -6.40 -27.12
N ARG A 331 30.75 -5.13 -27.51
CA ARG A 331 31.85 -4.18 -27.73
C ARG A 331 32.74 -4.04 -26.49
N GLU A 332 34.05 -3.89 -26.69
CA GLU A 332 35.00 -3.69 -25.59
C GLU A 332 34.82 -2.35 -24.86
N ASP A 333 34.34 -1.33 -25.56
CA ASP A 333 34.08 0.00 -25.00
C ASP A 333 32.68 0.14 -24.38
N ILE A 334 32.01 -0.99 -24.09
CA ILE A 334 30.69 -1.00 -23.46
C ILE A 334 30.74 -0.35 -22.08
N ARG A 335 29.83 0.61 -21.83
CA ARG A 335 29.69 1.29 -20.54
C ARG A 335 28.24 1.69 -20.28
N ALA A 336 27.90 1.80 -19.01
CA ALA A 336 26.60 2.32 -18.60
C ALA A 336 26.58 3.85 -18.81
N ILE A 337 25.59 4.34 -19.55
CA ILE A 337 25.29 5.77 -19.71
C ILE A 337 24.43 6.25 -18.54
N ALA A 338 23.53 5.40 -18.05
CA ALA A 338 22.70 5.68 -16.90
C ALA A 338 22.40 4.38 -16.14
N ILE A 339 22.32 4.48 -14.82
CA ILE A 339 21.84 3.43 -13.94
C ILE A 339 20.77 4.04 -13.04
N GLN A 340 19.56 3.49 -13.11
CA GLN A 340 18.40 3.98 -12.37
C GLN A 340 17.83 2.86 -11.51
N PRO A 341 17.63 3.06 -10.20
CA PRO A 341 16.93 2.08 -9.38
C PRO A 341 15.45 2.02 -9.78
N ILE A 342 14.93 0.79 -9.87
CA ILE A 342 13.54 0.46 -10.18
C ILE A 342 12.95 -0.18 -8.93
N GLY A 343 12.15 0.61 -8.22
CA GLY A 343 11.62 0.27 -6.89
C GLY A 343 12.72 -0.20 -5.92
N ARG A 344 12.40 -1.21 -5.13
CA ARG A 344 13.34 -1.89 -4.21
C ARG A 344 13.73 -3.29 -4.71
N TYR A 345 13.77 -3.50 -6.03
CA TYR A 345 13.99 -4.85 -6.57
C TYR A 345 14.92 -4.93 -7.77
N ALA A 346 15.18 -3.86 -8.53
CA ALA A 346 16.04 -3.92 -9.70
C ALA A 346 16.79 -2.62 -9.99
N LEU A 347 17.80 -2.72 -10.87
CA LEU A 347 18.45 -1.59 -11.53
C LEU A 347 18.12 -1.63 -13.02
N HIS A 348 17.66 -0.51 -13.57
CA HIS A 348 17.60 -0.27 -15.00
C HIS A 348 18.94 0.30 -15.46
N ILE A 349 19.57 -0.34 -16.45
CA ILE A 349 20.87 0.09 -16.98
C ILE A 349 20.71 0.43 -18.46
N ILE A 350 21.08 1.66 -18.82
CA ILE A 350 21.15 2.15 -20.19
C ILE A 350 22.60 2.09 -20.64
N TRP A 351 22.84 1.47 -21.79
CA TRP A 351 24.17 1.19 -22.33
C TRP A 351 24.48 2.04 -23.56
N ASN A 352 25.77 2.27 -23.83
CA ASN A 352 26.23 3.01 -25.01
C ASN A 352 26.18 2.24 -26.34
N ASP A 353 25.77 0.98 -26.34
CA ASP A 353 25.41 0.21 -27.53
C ASP A 353 23.97 0.49 -28.00
N GLY A 354 23.25 1.40 -27.31
CA GLY A 354 21.85 1.73 -27.58
C GLY A 354 20.85 0.84 -26.83
N HIS A 355 21.32 -0.14 -26.06
CA HIS A 355 20.43 -1.03 -25.30
C HIS A 355 19.93 -0.38 -24.01
N SER A 356 18.60 -0.39 -23.81
CA SER A 356 17.95 0.35 -22.73
C SER A 356 16.74 -0.38 -22.13
N THR A 357 16.61 -1.69 -22.28
CA THR A 357 15.46 -2.46 -21.77
C THR A 357 15.81 -3.42 -20.62
N GLY A 358 17.08 -3.47 -20.21
CA GLY A 358 17.56 -4.39 -19.18
C GLY A 358 17.20 -3.97 -17.75
N LEU A 359 16.37 -4.76 -17.08
CA LEU A 359 16.03 -4.62 -15.65
C LEU A 359 16.75 -5.69 -14.81
N TYR A 360 17.82 -5.30 -14.14
CA TYR A 360 18.68 -6.19 -13.37
C TYR A 360 18.17 -6.33 -11.94
N GLY A 361 17.47 -7.43 -11.65
CA GLY A 361 17.02 -7.72 -10.30
C GLY A 361 18.17 -7.76 -9.28
N PHE A 362 17.94 -7.27 -8.06
CA PHE A 362 18.96 -7.27 -7.01
C PHE A 362 19.45 -8.67 -6.66
N GLU A 363 18.57 -9.67 -6.71
CA GLU A 363 18.95 -11.08 -6.54
C GLU A 363 19.87 -11.56 -7.67
N LEU A 364 19.59 -11.18 -8.92
CA LEU A 364 20.45 -11.49 -10.06
C LEU A 364 21.82 -10.84 -9.88
N LEU A 365 21.87 -9.55 -9.54
CA LEU A 365 23.12 -8.84 -9.28
C LEU A 365 23.92 -9.49 -8.15
N ARG A 366 23.26 -9.90 -7.06
CA ARG A 366 23.91 -10.62 -5.96
C ARG A 366 24.41 -12.00 -6.35
N LYS A 367 23.71 -12.72 -7.22
CA LYS A 367 24.18 -14.00 -7.77
C LYS A 367 25.40 -13.80 -8.67
N LEU A 368 25.36 -12.79 -9.55
CA LEU A 368 26.47 -12.47 -10.45
C LEU A 368 27.74 -12.08 -9.69
N ASP A 369 27.59 -11.33 -8.60
CA ASP A 369 28.71 -10.95 -7.71
C ASP A 369 29.28 -12.12 -6.91
N ALA A 370 28.59 -13.26 -6.80
CA ALA A 370 29.11 -14.46 -6.16
C ALA A 370 29.80 -15.41 -7.16
N SER A 371 29.68 -15.13 -8.46
CA SER A 371 30.25 -15.92 -9.57
C SER A 371 31.46 -15.26 -10.24
N ILE A 372 31.89 -14.11 -9.72
CA ILE A 372 33.11 -13.36 -10.06
C ILE A 372 33.98 -13.41 -8.80
#